data_AF-A0A535TDY4-F1
#
_entry.id   AF-A0A535TDY4-F1
#
_cell.length_a   1.000
_cell.length_b   1.000
_cell.length_c   1.000
_cell.angle_alpha   90.00
_cell.angle_beta   90.00
_cell.angle_gamma   90.00
#
_symmetry.space_group_name_H-M   'P 1'
#
loop_
_entity.id
_entity.type
_entity.pdbx_description
1 polymer ?
#
loop_
_entity_poly.entity_id
_entity_poly.type
_entity_poly.pdbx_seq_one_letter_code
_entity_poly.pdbx_strand_id
1 'polypeptide(L)' 'MKHLAPDYVYTPAGLQRNTCIAISDDGIIDSIFDLVTHAIAPTNVDALPGIALLPGFVNVHSHVFQRALRGHTHRPLSS' A
#
# COMPACT_ATOMS: atom_id res chain seq x y z
N MET A 1 -7.65 -16.55 -0.45
CA MET A 1 -6.34 -16.01 -0.90
C MET A 1 -6.50 -15.14 -2.14
N LYS A 2 -5.92 -13.94 -2.12
CA LYS A 2 -5.97 -12.95 -3.21
C LYS A 2 -4.57 -12.73 -3.77
N HIS A 3 -4.43 -12.67 -5.09
CA HIS A 3 -3.15 -12.35 -5.74
C HIS A 3 -3.23 -10.98 -6.41
N LEU A 4 -2.24 -10.13 -6.18
CA LEU A 4 -2.10 -8.82 -6.80
C LEU A 4 -0.93 -8.84 -7.77
N ALA A 5 -1.19 -8.49 -9.03
CA ALA A 5 -0.17 -8.39 -10.09
C ALA A 5 -0.05 -6.94 -10.59
N PRO A 6 0.71 -6.08 -9.87
CA PRO A 6 1.04 -4.73 -10.33
C PRO A 6 2.20 -4.72 -11.33
N ASP A 7 2.40 -3.58 -12.00
CA ASP A 7 3.57 -3.36 -12.85
C ASP A 7 4.87 -3.33 -12.03
N TYR A 8 4.78 -2.87 -10.78
CA TYR A 8 5.91 -2.83 -9.87
C TYR A 8 5.55 -3.12 -8.40
N VAL A 9 6.50 -3.71 -7.69
CA VAL A 9 6.49 -3.84 -6.23
C VAL A 9 7.78 -3.25 -5.68
N TYR A 10 7.66 -2.38 -4.68
CA TYR A 10 8.81 -1.85 -3.95
C TYR A 10 9.06 -2.65 -2.68
N THR A 11 10.23 -3.27 -2.58
CA THR A 11 10.68 -4.05 -1.42
C THR A 11 12.01 -3.50 -0.90
N PRO A 12 12.57 -4.03 0.20
CA PRO A 12 13.93 -3.67 0.61
C PRO A 12 15.01 -3.95 -0.45
N ALA A 13 14.74 -4.82 -1.42
CA ALA A 13 15.62 -5.08 -2.56
C ALA A 13 15.50 -4.01 -3.67
N GLY A 14 14.58 -3.06 -3.54
CA GLY A 14 14.31 -2.01 -4.52
C GLY A 14 13.00 -2.24 -5.29
N LEU A 15 12.87 -1.53 -6.41
CA LEU A 15 11.69 -1.59 -7.28
C LEU A 15 11.81 -2.78 -8.25
N GLN A 16 10.85 -3.71 -8.19
CA GLN A 16 10.86 -4.97 -8.94
C GLN A 16 9.64 -5.03 -9.88
N ARG A 17 9.84 -5.52 -11.11
CA ARG A 17 8.78 -5.81 -12.07
C ARG A 17 8.40 -7.29 -12.02
N ASN A 18 7.34 -7.67 -12.74
CA ASN A 18 6.90 -9.06 -12.90
C ASN A 18 6.68 -9.78 -11.57
N THR A 19 6.30 -9.04 -10.53
CA THR A 19 6.16 -9.57 -9.18
C THR A 19 4.68 -9.64 -8.81
N CYS A 20 4.28 -10.74 -8.19
CA CYS A 20 2.95 -10.94 -7.64
C CYS A 20 3.02 -10.98 -6.11
N ILE A 21 2.01 -10.41 -5.46
CA ILE A 21 1.83 -10.46 -4.00
C ILE A 21 0.62 -11.35 -3.69
N ALA A 22 0.82 -12.42 -2.93
CA ALA A 22 -0.27 -13.21 -2.37
C ALA A 22 -0.65 -12.67 -0.99
N ILE A 23 -1.95 -12.47 -0.78
CA ILE A 23 -2.53 -12.00 0.47
C ILE A 23 -3.46 -13.10 0.99
N SER A 24 -3.22 -13.53 2.23
CA SER A 24 -4.06 -14.49 2.93
C SER A 24 -5.43 -13.90 3.23
N ASP A 25 -6.40 -14.77 3.57
CA ASP A 25 -7.73 -14.31 3.94
C ASP A 25 -7.74 -13.53 5.27
N ASP A 26 -6.67 -13.63 6.07
CA ASP A 26 -6.43 -12.85 7.28
C ASP A 26 -5.83 -11.45 7.00
N GLY A 27 -5.59 -11.10 5.73
CA GLY A 27 -5.06 -9.80 5.32
C GLY A 27 -3.54 -9.65 5.49
N ILE A 28 -2.81 -10.75 5.65
CA ILE A 28 -1.34 -10.77 5.74
C ILE A 28 -0.74 -11.07 4.36
N ILE A 29 0.40 -10.45 4.05
CA ILE A 29 1.19 -10.85 2.88
C ILE A 29 1.76 -12.24 3.15
N ASP A 30 1.26 -13.23 2.42
CA ASP A 30 1.68 -14.62 2.52
C ASP A 30 3.00 -14.85 1.77
N SER A 31 3.08 -14.34 0.53
CA SER A 31 4.27 -14.47 -0.29
C SER A 31 4.39 -13.37 -1.35
N ILE A 32 5.63 -13.14 -1.79
CA ILE A 32 5.98 -12.25 -2.89
C ILE A 32 6.86 -13.07 -3.84
N PHE A 33 6.47 -13.18 -5.11
CA PHE A 33 7.17 -14.05 -6.06
C PHE A 33 7.11 -13.54 -7.49
N ASP A 34 8.01 -14.04 -8.33
CA ASP A 34 8.14 -13.64 -9.73
C ASP A 34 7.16 -14.44 -10.62
N LEU A 35 6.33 -13.73 -11.39
CA LEU A 35 5.32 -14.27 -12.30
C LEU A 35 5.92 -15.03 -13.49
N VAL A 36 7.17 -14.77 -13.86
CA VAL A 36 7.87 -15.50 -14.94
C VAL A 36 8.24 -16.90 -14.47
N THR A 37 8.58 -17.06 -13.19
CA THR A 37 9.05 -18.35 -12.63
C THR A 37 7.96 -19.13 -11.91
N HIS A 38 6.83 -18.49 -11.59
CA HIS A 38 5.75 -19.10 -10.82
C HIS A 38 4.42 -18.96 -11.57
N ALA A 39 3.83 -20.10 -11.95
CA ALA A 39 2.53 -20.12 -12.62
C ALA A 39 1.39 -20.05 -11.59
N ILE A 40 0.46 -19.11 -11.79
CA ILE A 40 -0.76 -18.97 -10.99
C ILE A 40 -1.96 -19.13 -11.92
N ALA A 41 -3.02 -19.77 -11.45
CA ALA A 41 -4.28 -19.81 -12.17
C ALA A 41 -4.85 -18.38 -12.35
N PRO A 42 -5.24 -17.96 -13.57
CA PRO A 42 -5.66 -16.58 -13.85
C PRO A 42 -6.86 -16.10 -13.03
N THR A 43 -7.73 -17.02 -12.61
CA THR A 43 -9.00 -16.69 -11.92
C THR A 43 -8.80 -16.09 -10.53
N ASN A 44 -7.59 -16.16 -9.96
CA ASN A 44 -7.29 -15.68 -8.61
C ASN A 44 -6.35 -14.47 -8.60
N VAL A 45 -6.13 -13.83 -9.76
CA VAL A 45 -5.16 -12.73 -9.94
C VAL A 45 -5.88 -11.43 -10.31
N ASP A 46 -5.72 -10.42 -9.48
CA ASP A 46 -6.10 -9.04 -9.78
C ASP A 46 -4.93 -8.35 -10.48
N ALA A 47 -5.07 -8.12 -11.78
CA ALA A 47 -4.11 -7.32 -12.55
C ALA A 47 -4.25 -5.83 -12.22
N LEU A 48 -3.14 -5.16 -11.94
CA LEU A 48 -3.07 -3.75 -11.55
C LEU A 48 -2.14 -2.97 -12.51
N PRO A 49 -2.54 -2.77 -13.78
CA PRO A 49 -1.70 -2.11 -14.78
C PRO A 49 -1.44 -0.64 -14.42
N GLY A 50 -0.22 -0.16 -14.65
CA GLY A 50 0.21 1.20 -14.32
C GLY A 50 0.37 1.48 -12.83
N ILE A 51 0.23 0.46 -11.97
CA ILE A 51 0.32 0.60 -10.52
C ILE A 51 1.68 0.10 -10.01
N ALA A 52 2.26 0.86 -9.08
CA ALA A 52 3.33 0.41 -8.22
C ALA A 52 2.78 0.20 -6.81
N LEU A 53 3.03 -0.97 -6.21
CA LEU A 53 2.73 -1.24 -4.81
C LEU A 53 3.93 -0.91 -3.93
N LEU A 54 3.67 -0.21 -2.83
CA LEU A 54 4.65 0.18 -1.82
C LEU A 54 4.12 -0.20 -0.43
N PRO A 55 5.01 -0.41 0.56
CA PRO A 55 4.59 -0.46 1.95
C PRO A 55 3.82 0.81 2.32
N GLY A 56 2.74 0.65 3.08
CA GLY A 56 2.02 1.80 3.62
C GLY A 56 2.94 2.64 4.50
N PHE A 57 2.92 3.97 4.31
CA PHE A 57 3.76 4.85 5.11
C PHE A 57 3.29 4.90 6.57
N VAL A 58 4.25 4.81 7.49
CA VAL A 58 3.98 4.95 8.91
C VAL A 58 3.92 6.43 9.26
N ASN A 59 2.77 6.86 9.78
CA ASN A 59 2.63 8.20 10.35
C ASN A 59 2.92 8.14 11.87
N VAL A 60 4.16 8.44 12.24
CA VAL A 60 4.64 8.32 13.64
C VAL A 60 4.16 9.43 14.56
N HIS A 61 3.55 10.49 14.02
CA HIS A 61 3.16 11.65 14.81
C HIS A 61 1.89 12.30 14.24
N SER A 62 0.79 12.17 14.98
CA SER A 62 -0.47 12.82 14.60
C SER A 62 -1.24 13.30 15.81
N HIS A 63 -1.68 14.55 15.76
CA HIS A 63 -2.69 15.08 16.68
C HIS A 63 -4.05 15.02 16.02
N VAL A 64 -4.73 13.88 16.16
CA VAL A 64 -6.03 13.63 15.50
C VAL A 64 -7.08 14.66 15.94
N PHE A 65 -7.12 15.00 17.23
CA PHE A 65 -8.05 16.00 17.78
C PHE A 65 -7.85 17.42 17.21
N GLN A 66 -6.61 17.76 16.83
CA GLN A 66 -6.29 19.08 16.27
C GLN A 66 -6.69 19.21 14.81
N ARG A 67 -7.09 18.12 14.13
CA ARG A 67 -7.61 18.20 12.76
C ARG A 67 -8.89 19.03 12.67
N ALA A 68 -9.76 18.93 13.68
CA ALA A 68 -10.98 19.73 13.78
C ALA A 68 -10.71 21.23 13.99
N LEU A 69 -9.52 21.59 14.49
CA LEU A 69 -9.11 22.97 14.76
C LEU A 69 -8.31 23.59 13.62
N ARG A 70 -8.06 22.84 12.54
CA ARG A 70 -7.31 23.31 11.37
C ARG A 70 -8.03 24.54 10.77
N GLY A 71 -7.34 25.67 10.70
CA GLY A 71 -7.87 26.92 10.13
C GLY A 71 -8.50 27.89 11.13
N HIS A 72 -8.59 27.54 12.43
CA HIS A 72 -9.14 28.40 13.47
C HIS A 72 -8.07 29.01 14.41
N THR A 73 -6.86 29.26 13.91
CA THR A 73 -5.67 29.57 14.72
C THR A 73 -5.52 31.01 15.22
N HIS A 74 -6.53 31.87 15.11
CA HIS A 74 -6.49 33.19 15.76
C HIS A 74 -7.90 33.77 15.91
N ARG A 75 -8.34 34.03 17.14
CA ARG A 75 -9.23 35.15 17.43
C ARG A 75 -8.41 36.14 18.24
N PRO A 76 -8.09 37.33 17.73
CA PRO A 76 -7.48 38.36 18.56
C PRO A 76 -8.46 38.63 19.70
N LEU A 77 -7.98 38.60 20.94
CA LEU A 77 -8.68 39.24 22.04
C LEU A 77 -8.54 40.74 21.82
N SER A 78 -9.46 41.34 21.05
CA SER A 78 -9.59 42.78 21.00
C SER A 78 -10.08 43.26 22.35
N SER A 79 -9.21 43.96 23.08
CA SER A 79 -9.51 44.81 24.23
C SER A 79 -10.42 45.96 23.86
#